data_AF-A0A060BWU6-F1
#
_entry.id   AF-A0A060BWU6-F1
#
_cell.length_a   1.000
_cell.length_b   1.000
_cell.length_c   1.000
_cell.angle_alpha   90.00
_cell.angle_beta   90.00
_cell.angle_gamma   90.00
#
_symmetry.space_group_name_H-M   'P 1'
#
loop_
_entity.id
_entity.type
_entity.pdbx_description
1 polymer ?
#
loop_
_entity_poly.entity_id
_entity_poly.type
_entity_poly.pdbx_seq_one_letter_code
_entity_poly.pdbx_strand_id
1 'polypeptide(L)'
;AHRYEAAYVIHRDGWYYLMLSVIGGCCAGAASGYPVMVGRSEEPTGPFVDRDGHPLNGPTAGGTPVLAPNGNRWVSTGHNAVATDLSGQDWIVSHAIDRDEPYVVGRESARHLVLTRLDWIDGWPVGNAGEGSSTAPCPVRAPTRCSPTPSRAT
;
A
#
# COMPACT_ATOMS: atom_id res chain seq x y z
N ALA A 1 8.09 -0.71 -22.31
CA ALA A 1 7.30 0.48 -21.89
C ALA A 1 5.93 -0.01 -21.39
N HIS A 2 5.23 0.75 -20.54
CA HIS A 2 3.92 0.39 -19.94
C HIS A 2 3.94 -0.65 -18.81
N ARG A 3 4.93 -0.60 -17.90
CA ARG A 3 5.01 -1.49 -16.74
C ARG A 3 4.29 -0.97 -15.49
N TYR A 4 4.08 0.34 -15.40
CA TYR A 4 3.64 1.00 -14.18
C TYR A 4 2.55 2.05 -14.47
N GLU A 5 1.64 2.22 -13.53
CA GLU A 5 0.61 3.27 -13.52
C GLU A 5 0.37 3.78 -12.08
N ALA A 6 -0.62 4.68 -11.94
CA ALA A 6 -1.06 5.22 -10.65
C ALA A 6 0.08 5.79 -9.78
N ALA A 7 0.81 6.75 -10.35
CA ALA A 7 1.91 7.41 -9.66
C ALA A 7 1.42 8.18 -8.42
N TYR A 8 2.10 7.97 -7.29
CA TYR A 8 1.91 8.73 -6.07
C TYR A 8 3.27 9.08 -5.47
N VAL A 9 3.48 10.36 -5.12
CA VAL A 9 4.76 10.83 -4.59
C VAL A 9 4.59 11.32 -3.16
N ILE A 10 5.52 10.92 -2.29
CA ILE A 10 5.67 11.50 -0.96
C ILE A 10 7.10 12.02 -0.77
N HIS A 11 7.24 13.14 -0.07
CA HIS A 11 8.54 13.67 0.31
C HIS A 11 8.78 13.42 1.80
N ARG A 12 9.87 12.73 2.14
CA ARG A 12 10.20 12.35 3.51
C ARG A 12 11.72 12.25 3.69
N ASP A 13 12.22 12.84 4.78
CA ASP A 13 13.62 12.71 5.20
C ASP A 13 14.64 13.03 4.10
N GLY A 14 14.35 14.05 3.28
CA GLY A 14 15.19 14.50 2.16
C GLY A 14 15.05 13.68 0.87
N TRP A 15 14.12 12.72 0.82
CA TRP A 15 13.87 11.88 -0.34
C TRP A 15 12.46 12.06 -0.88
N TYR A 16 12.32 12.04 -2.20
CA TYR A 16 11.08 11.83 -2.91
C TYR A 16 10.91 10.33 -3.16
N TYR A 17 9.83 9.74 -2.66
CA TYR A 17 9.46 8.34 -2.93
C TYR A 17 8.35 8.33 -3.98
N LEU A 18 8.66 7.81 -5.17
CA LEU A 18 7.70 7.60 -6.25
C LEU A 18 7.15 6.17 -6.15
N MET A 19 5.89 6.07 -5.72
CA MET A 19 5.12 4.83 -5.69
C MET A 19 4.39 4.64 -7.01
N LEU A 20 4.39 3.40 -7.49
CA LEU A 20 3.85 2.99 -8.78
C LEU A 20 3.21 1.62 -8.66
N SER A 21 2.05 1.44 -9.27
CA SER A 21 1.38 0.14 -9.34
C SER A 21 1.77 -0.59 -10.62
N VAL A 22 2.12 -1.88 -10.52
CA VAL A 22 2.56 -2.68 -11.68
C VAL A 22 1.36 -3.06 -12.56
N ILE A 23 1.40 -2.65 -13.83
CA ILE A 23 0.44 -3.00 -14.86
C ILE A 23 0.56 -4.51 -15.17
N GLY A 24 -0.57 -5.18 -15.39
CA GLY A 24 -0.61 -6.62 -15.69
C GLY A 24 -1.09 -7.50 -14.54
N GLY A 25 -1.56 -6.88 -13.46
CA GLY A 25 -2.23 -7.57 -12.37
C GLY A 25 -3.43 -6.78 -11.83
N CYS A 26 -4.00 -5.86 -12.60
CA CYS A 26 -5.30 -5.25 -12.31
C CYS A 26 -6.33 -5.85 -13.27
N CYS A 27 -7.52 -6.18 -12.75
CA CYS A 27 -8.67 -6.69 -13.53
C CYS A 27 -8.64 -8.17 -13.95
N ALA A 28 -7.74 -9.01 -13.43
CA ALA A 28 -7.74 -10.47 -13.68
C ALA A 28 -8.48 -11.30 -12.60
N GLY A 29 -9.33 -10.67 -11.79
CA GLY A 29 -10.02 -11.35 -10.68
C GLY A 29 -9.05 -11.87 -9.61
N ALA A 30 -9.22 -13.12 -9.16
CA ALA A 30 -8.44 -13.71 -8.07
C ALA A 30 -6.94 -13.95 -8.37
N ALA A 31 -6.51 -13.84 -9.63
CA ALA A 31 -5.11 -14.01 -10.07
C ALA A 31 -4.35 -12.67 -10.20
N SER A 32 -5.00 -11.57 -9.82
CA SER A 32 -4.61 -10.21 -10.16
C SER A 32 -3.70 -9.64 -9.07
N GLY A 33 -2.42 -9.44 -9.39
CA GLY A 33 -1.40 -9.06 -8.41
C GLY A 33 -1.38 -7.58 -7.99
N TYR A 34 -1.59 -6.66 -8.92
CA TYR A 34 -1.49 -5.18 -8.78
C TYR A 34 -0.62 -4.64 -7.63
N PRO A 35 0.66 -5.06 -7.51
CA PRO A 35 1.50 -4.63 -6.39
C PRO A 35 1.92 -3.16 -6.55
N VAL A 36 2.14 -2.50 -5.41
CA VAL A 36 2.77 -1.19 -5.31
C VAL A 36 4.27 -1.38 -5.14
N MET A 37 5.03 -0.76 -6.03
CA MET A 37 6.49 -0.68 -6.01
C MET A 37 6.90 0.76 -5.73
N VAL A 38 8.10 0.97 -5.20
CA VAL A 38 8.65 2.31 -4.94
C VAL A 38 10.09 2.43 -5.40
N GLY A 39 10.46 3.62 -5.85
CA GLY A 39 11.84 4.07 -5.91
C GLY A 39 11.95 5.44 -5.27
N ARG A 40 13.16 5.87 -4.93
CA ARG A 40 13.40 7.19 -4.34
C ARG A 40 14.47 7.99 -5.09
N SER A 41 14.41 9.30 -4.94
CA SER A 41 15.33 10.29 -5.51
C SER A 41 15.50 11.44 -4.53
N GLU A 42 16.68 12.06 -4.49
CA GLU A 42 16.89 13.32 -3.74
C GLU A 42 16.24 14.51 -4.48
N GLU A 43 16.08 14.40 -5.80
CA GLU A 43 15.45 15.40 -6.65
C GLU A 43 14.01 14.99 -7.04
N PRO A 44 13.05 15.92 -7.08
CA PRO A 44 11.65 15.61 -7.42
C PRO A 44 11.48 15.06 -8.84
N THR A 45 12.43 15.33 -9.73
CA THR A 45 12.43 14.91 -11.14
C THR A 45 13.17 13.60 -11.39
N GLY A 46 13.74 12.99 -10.34
CA GLY A 46 14.52 11.76 -10.45
C GLY A 46 16.03 12.02 -10.63
N PRO A 47 16.82 10.96 -10.90
CA PRO A 47 16.38 9.60 -11.20
C PRO A 47 15.84 8.86 -9.96
N PHE A 48 14.72 8.17 -10.12
CA PHE A 48 14.17 7.30 -9.07
C PHE A 48 14.76 5.89 -9.18
N VAL A 49 15.41 5.43 -8.11
CA VAL A 49 16.01 4.10 -8.01
C VAL A 49 15.43 3.32 -6.84
N ASP A 50 15.43 1.99 -6.94
CA ASP A 50 15.02 1.11 -5.85
C ASP A 50 16.13 0.91 -4.80
N ARG A 51 15.85 0.05 -3.81
CA ARG A 51 16.77 -0.23 -2.69
C ARG A 51 18.11 -0.81 -3.16
N ASP A 52 18.09 -1.55 -4.26
CA ASP A 52 19.28 -2.19 -4.83
C ASP A 52 19.94 -1.33 -5.91
N GLY A 53 19.44 -0.11 -6.13
CA GLY A 53 19.98 0.86 -7.08
C GLY A 53 19.49 0.70 -8.52
N HIS A 54 18.49 -0.15 -8.79
CA HIS A 54 17.94 -0.28 -10.14
C HIS A 54 16.98 0.86 -10.46
N PRO A 55 17.10 1.49 -11.63
CA PRO A 55 16.22 2.59 -12.02
C PRO A 55 14.80 2.10 -12.33
N LEU A 56 13.77 2.82 -11.84
CA LEU A 56 12.36 2.51 -12.14
C LEU A 56 12.06 2.56 -13.66
N ASN A 57 12.73 3.44 -14.38
CA ASN A 57 12.61 3.61 -15.83
C ASN A 57 13.68 2.85 -16.64
N GLY A 58 14.36 1.87 -16.03
CA GLY A 58 15.40 1.07 -16.68
C GLY A 58 14.91 0.12 -17.77
N PRO A 59 15.81 -0.60 -18.46
CA PRO A 59 15.44 -1.64 -19.41
C PRO A 59 14.73 -2.81 -18.71
N THR A 60 15.22 -3.21 -17.53
CA THR A 60 14.59 -4.18 -16.62
C THR A 60 13.62 -3.49 -15.67
N ALA A 61 12.72 -4.26 -15.04
CA ALA A 61 11.83 -3.73 -14.02
C ALA A 61 12.63 -3.48 -12.73
N GLY A 62 12.66 -2.23 -12.26
CA GLY A 62 13.12 -1.87 -10.92
C GLY A 62 11.95 -1.67 -9.95
N GLY A 63 12.28 -1.38 -8.70
CA GLY A 63 11.32 -1.01 -7.67
C GLY A 63 11.45 -1.90 -6.44
N THR A 64 11.39 -1.27 -5.27
CA THR A 64 11.27 -1.97 -3.99
C THR A 64 9.78 -2.28 -3.75
N PRO A 65 9.39 -3.52 -3.42
CA PRO A 65 7.99 -3.83 -3.07
C PRO A 65 7.54 -3.08 -1.82
N VAL A 66 6.38 -2.42 -1.89
CA VAL A 66 5.74 -1.75 -0.74
C VAL A 66 4.54 -2.56 -0.27
N LEU A 67 3.65 -2.91 -1.21
CA LEU A 67 2.42 -3.64 -0.93
C LEU A 67 2.16 -4.63 -2.07
N ALA A 68 2.09 -5.91 -1.74
CA ALA A 68 1.85 -6.98 -2.70
C ALA A 68 0.87 -8.00 -2.11
N PRO A 69 0.17 -8.79 -2.95
CA PRO A 69 -0.61 -9.92 -2.47
C PRO A 69 0.31 -10.91 -1.76
N ASN A 70 -0.13 -11.37 -0.61
CA ASN A 70 0.59 -12.30 0.27
C ASN A 70 -0.18 -13.62 0.46
N GLY A 71 -1.19 -13.87 -0.38
CA GLY A 71 -2.05 -15.06 -0.28
C GLY A 71 -3.27 -14.91 0.64
N ASN A 72 -3.45 -13.76 1.31
CA ASN A 72 -4.63 -13.51 2.12
C ASN A 72 -5.88 -13.14 1.30
N ARG A 73 -6.92 -12.63 1.97
CA ARG A 73 -8.23 -12.23 1.40
C ARG A 73 -8.12 -11.15 0.33
N TRP A 74 -7.17 -10.22 0.48
CA TRP A 74 -7.05 -9.04 -0.37
C TRP A 74 -6.08 -9.27 -1.52
N VAL A 75 -6.56 -9.09 -2.74
CA VAL A 75 -5.74 -9.11 -3.95
C VAL A 75 -5.88 -7.77 -4.69
N SER A 76 -5.00 -7.50 -5.66
CA SER A 76 -5.02 -6.26 -6.45
C SER A 76 -5.02 -4.97 -5.62
N THR A 77 -4.13 -4.86 -4.62
CA THR A 77 -4.11 -3.79 -3.60
C THR A 77 -3.48 -2.46 -4.05
N GLY A 78 -3.35 -2.24 -5.36
CA GLY A 78 -2.64 -1.09 -5.95
C GLY A 78 -3.47 0.19 -6.07
N HIS A 79 -2.96 1.12 -6.88
CA HIS A 79 -3.48 2.49 -7.05
C HIS A 79 -3.66 3.20 -5.71
N ASN A 80 -2.54 3.41 -5.03
CA ASN A 80 -2.55 3.93 -3.68
C ASN A 80 -2.48 5.46 -3.60
N ALA A 81 -2.91 5.95 -2.45
CA ALA A 81 -2.47 7.21 -1.85
C ALA A 81 -1.87 6.91 -0.47
N VAL A 82 -1.29 7.93 0.17
CA VAL A 82 -0.82 7.85 1.56
C VAL A 82 -1.56 8.90 2.39
N ALA A 83 -2.02 8.51 3.58
CA ALA A 83 -2.64 9.42 4.54
C ALA A 83 -2.04 9.21 5.92
N THR A 84 -1.76 10.30 6.63
CA THR A 84 -1.26 10.26 8.01
C THR A 84 -2.42 10.52 8.97
N ASP A 85 -2.60 9.66 9.97
CA ASP A 85 -3.64 9.85 10.98
C ASP A 85 -3.21 10.82 12.10
N LEU A 86 -4.13 11.09 13.04
CA LEU A 86 -3.89 12.02 14.16
C LEU A 86 -2.82 11.54 15.16
N SER A 87 -2.44 10.27 15.13
CA SER A 87 -1.32 9.74 15.94
C SER A 87 0.04 9.91 15.26
N GLY A 88 0.06 10.33 13.98
CA GLY A 88 1.26 10.41 13.16
C GLY A 88 1.57 9.12 12.40
N GLN A 89 0.66 8.13 12.40
CA GLN A 89 0.85 6.89 11.65
C GLN A 89 0.48 7.11 10.18
N ASP A 90 1.39 6.73 9.28
CA ASP A 90 1.12 6.70 7.84
C ASP A 90 0.31 5.45 7.46
N TRP A 91 -0.61 5.61 6.53
CA TRP A 91 -1.46 4.56 5.99
C TRP A 91 -1.42 4.59 4.47
N ILE A 92 -1.25 3.42 3.86
CA ILE A 92 -1.57 3.21 2.45
C ILE A 92 -3.09 3.12 2.34
N VAL A 93 -3.65 4.03 1.54
CA VAL A 93 -5.06 4.04 1.14
C VAL A 93 -5.12 3.47 -0.27
N SER A 94 -5.72 2.32 -0.47
CA SER A 94 -5.81 1.70 -1.79
C SER A 94 -7.16 1.03 -2.02
N HIS A 95 -7.42 0.64 -3.26
CA HIS A 95 -8.47 -0.31 -3.54
C HIS A 95 -7.90 -1.73 -3.53
N ALA A 96 -8.73 -2.70 -3.15
CA ALA A 96 -8.42 -4.12 -3.27
C ALA A 96 -9.66 -4.89 -3.69
N ILE A 97 -9.45 -6.09 -4.21
CA ILE A 97 -10.51 -7.05 -4.47
C ILE A 97 -10.49 -8.07 -3.34
N ASP A 98 -11.66 -8.31 -2.77
CA ASP A 98 -11.87 -9.46 -1.90
C ASP A 98 -11.94 -10.71 -2.79
N ARG A 99 -11.04 -11.66 -2.59
CA ARG A 99 -11.02 -12.87 -3.40
C ARG A 99 -12.24 -13.78 -3.18
N ASP A 100 -12.87 -13.68 -2.03
CA ASP A 100 -14.05 -14.47 -1.65
C ASP A 100 -15.35 -13.81 -2.15
N GLU A 101 -15.34 -12.47 -2.28
CA GLU A 101 -16.46 -11.67 -2.80
C GLU A 101 -16.00 -10.69 -3.92
N PRO A 102 -15.53 -11.19 -5.07
CA PRO A 102 -14.82 -10.36 -6.05
C PRO A 102 -15.72 -9.51 -6.96
N TYR A 103 -17.05 -9.63 -6.87
CA TYR A 103 -17.98 -8.97 -7.79
C TYR A 103 -19.14 -8.28 -7.07
N VAL A 104 -19.58 -7.12 -7.58
CA VAL A 104 -20.78 -6.43 -7.08
C VAL A 104 -22.06 -6.95 -7.74
N VAL A 105 -22.18 -6.81 -9.06
CA VAL A 105 -23.28 -7.32 -9.87
C VAL A 105 -22.71 -7.89 -11.16
N GLY A 106 -23.16 -9.10 -11.53
CA GLY A 106 -22.66 -9.79 -12.72
C GLY A 106 -21.16 -10.10 -12.62
N ARG A 107 -20.35 -9.45 -13.46
CA ARG A 107 -18.88 -9.65 -13.53
C ARG A 107 -18.08 -8.37 -13.22
N GLU A 108 -18.74 -7.34 -12.70
CA GLU A 108 -18.08 -6.09 -12.31
C GLU A 108 -17.29 -6.28 -11.02
N SER A 109 -16.01 -5.92 -11.02
CA SER A 109 -15.13 -6.14 -9.86
C SER A 109 -15.55 -5.31 -8.65
N ALA A 110 -15.68 -5.96 -7.48
CA ALA A 110 -15.87 -5.29 -6.20
C ALA A 110 -14.53 -4.73 -5.68
N ARG A 111 -14.36 -3.42 -5.81
CA ARG A 111 -13.15 -2.70 -5.40
C ARG A 111 -13.36 -2.06 -4.03
N HIS A 112 -12.97 -2.78 -2.99
CA HIS A 112 -13.09 -2.33 -1.61
C HIS A 112 -11.99 -1.33 -1.27
N LEU A 113 -12.32 -0.32 -0.47
CA LEU A 113 -11.33 0.54 0.15
C LEU A 113 -10.60 -0.26 1.24
N VAL A 114 -9.27 -0.29 1.19
CA VAL A 114 -8.43 -0.95 2.19
C VAL A 114 -7.40 0.05 2.72
N LEU A 115 -7.26 0.07 4.05
CA LEU A 115 -6.22 0.81 4.74
C LEU A 115 -5.16 -0.17 5.24
N THR A 116 -3.91 0.03 4.83
CA THR A 116 -2.76 -0.76 5.28
C THR A 116 -1.80 0.15 6.02
N ARG A 117 -1.38 -0.22 7.23
CA ARG A 117 -0.36 0.53 7.97
C ARG A 117 0.89 0.65 7.11
N LEU A 118 1.47 1.84 7.01
CA LEU A 118 2.72 2.07 6.31
C LEU A 118 3.85 2.21 7.32
N ASP A 119 4.74 1.21 7.32
CA ASP A 119 5.91 1.20 8.19
C ASP A 119 7.13 1.66 7.40
N TRP A 120 8.02 2.40 8.06
CA TRP A 120 9.29 2.85 7.48
C TRP A 120 10.43 2.03 8.07
N ILE A 121 10.95 1.08 7.30
CA ILE A 121 11.99 0.14 7.74
C ILE A 121 13.25 0.40 6.91
N ASP A 122 14.34 0.73 7.58
CA ASP A 122 15.62 1.09 6.96
C ASP A 122 15.49 2.19 5.89
N GLY A 123 14.59 3.15 6.13
CA GLY A 123 14.34 4.27 5.23
C GLY A 123 13.52 3.91 3.98
N TRP A 124 12.80 2.79 3.98
CA TRP A 124 11.91 2.39 2.90
C TRP A 124 10.49 2.11 3.41
N PRO A 125 9.45 2.46 2.63
CA PRO A 125 8.08 2.16 2.99
C PRO A 125 7.78 0.67 2.79
N VAL A 126 7.15 0.05 3.79
CA VAL A 126 6.74 -1.36 3.82
C VAL A 126 5.32 -1.46 4.38
N GLY A 127 4.42 -2.10 3.64
CA GLY A 127 3.04 -2.32 4.08
C GLY A 127 2.98 -3.29 5.25
N ASN A 128 2.51 -2.82 6.41
CA ASN A 128 2.29 -3.58 7.64
C ASN A 128 3.50 -4.47 8.01
N ALA A 129 4.69 -3.89 8.00
CA ALA A 129 5.97 -4.56 8.28
C ALA A 129 6.23 -5.83 7.42
N GLY A 130 5.64 -5.90 6.22
CA GLY A 130 5.77 -7.03 5.30
C GLY A 130 4.54 -7.94 5.26
N GLU A 131 3.61 -7.78 6.21
CA GLU A 131 2.40 -8.58 6.32
C GLU A 131 1.27 -8.11 5.38
N GLY A 132 1.45 -7.01 4.66
CA GLY A 132 0.45 -6.49 3.71
C GLY A 132 -0.89 -6.11 4.35
N SER A 133 -1.94 -6.04 3.54
CA SER A 133 -3.27 -5.62 3.98
C SER A 133 -3.89 -6.57 4.99
N SER A 134 -4.25 -6.10 6.19
CA SER A 134 -4.87 -6.94 7.24
C SER A 134 -6.27 -7.44 6.83
N THR A 135 -6.59 -8.68 7.21
CA THR A 135 -7.94 -9.27 7.07
C THR A 135 -8.78 -9.16 8.34
N ALA A 136 -8.13 -8.88 9.48
CA ALA A 136 -8.84 -8.64 10.73
C ALA A 136 -9.53 -7.28 10.68
N PRO A 137 -10.76 -7.14 11.23
CA PRO A 137 -11.35 -5.82 11.43
C PRO A 137 -10.36 -5.00 12.25
N CYS A 138 -9.77 -3.98 11.63
CA CYS A 138 -8.80 -3.14 12.30
C CYS A 138 -9.58 -2.26 13.29
N PRO A 139 -9.43 -2.41 14.62
CA PRO A 139 -9.82 -1.33 15.49
C PRO A 139 -8.78 -0.24 15.24
N VAL A 140 -9.12 0.75 14.41
CA VAL A 140 -8.37 1.99 14.34
C VAL A 140 -8.51 2.61 15.73
N ARG A 141 -7.59 2.29 16.64
CA ARG A 141 -7.51 2.95 17.94
C ARG A 141 -7.04 4.37 17.63
N ALA A 142 -8.00 5.27 17.49
CA ALA A 142 -7.76 6.70 17.56
C ALA A 142 -6.92 6.99 18.83
N PRO A 143 -6.04 8.00 18.81
CA PRO A 143 -5.23 8.35 19.97
C PRO A 143 -6.10 9.10 20.99
N THR A 144 -7.04 8.41 21.64
CA THR A 144 -7.61 8.86 22.90
C THR A 144 -7.23 7.85 23.96
N ARG A 145 -6.54 8.36 24.99
CA ARG A 145 -6.11 7.61 26.17
C ARG A 145 -7.24 6.68 26.62
N CYS A 146 -6.98 5.38 26.64
CA CYS A 146 -7.84 4.46 27.39
C CYS A 146 -7.67 4.77 28.87
N SER A 147 -8.53 5.63 29.40
CA SER A 147 -8.83 5.61 30.83
C SER A 147 -9.69 4.36 31.10
N PRO A 148 -9.32 3.47 32.03
CA PRO A 148 -10.18 2.37 32.40
C PRO A 148 -11.46 2.93 33.03
N THR A 149 -12.61 2.55 32.49
CA THR A 149 -13.91 2.78 33.15
C THR A 149 -13.86 2.08 34.51
N PRO A 150 -14.16 2.77 35.63
CA PRO A 150 -14.21 2.10 36.92
C PRO A 150 -15.36 1.09 36.90
N SER A 151 -15.08 -0.16 37.26
CA SER A 151 -16.13 -1.17 37.43
C SER A 151 -17.09 -0.67 38.51
N ARG A 152 -18.36 -0.50 38.17
CA ARG A 152 -19.41 -0.40 39.18
C ARG A 152 -19.55 -1.78 39.82
N ALA A 153 -19.06 -1.89 41.05
CA ALA A 153 -19.49 -2.94 41.96
C ALA A 153 -20.92 -2.64 42.41
N THR A 154 -21.83 -3.56 42.13
CA THR A 154 -22.88 -4.10 43.03
C THR A 154 -23.55 -5.26 42.32
#